data_AF-A0A7V1EEB6-F1
#
_entry.id   AF-A0A7V1EEB6-F1
#
_cell.length_a   1.000
_cell.length_b   1.000
_cell.length_c   1.000
_cell.angle_alpha   90.00
_cell.angle_beta   90.00
_cell.angle_gamma   90.00
#
_symmetry.space_group_name_H-M   'P 1'
#
loop_
_entity.id
_entity.type
_entity.pdbx_description
1 polymer ?
#
loop_
_entity_poly.entity_id
_entity_poly.type
_entity_poly.pdbx_seq_one_letter_code
_entity_poly.pdbx_strand_id
1 'polypeptide(L)' 'MTEKEFINRVSNSQEDILQRLLDILHTMKIDYCVIGGLAVNAYVEPVVSLDLYLVVIANFANNL' A
#
# COMPACT_ATOMS: atom_id res chain seq x y z
N MET A 1 17.93 3.13 5.77
CA MET A 1 17.14 2.56 4.67
C MET A 1 15.69 2.79 5.01
N THR A 2 14.92 3.43 4.14
CA THR A 2 13.47 3.59 4.33
C THR A 2 12.74 2.29 3.99
N GLU A 3 11.50 2.14 4.44
CA GLU A 3 10.63 1.01 4.06
C GLU A 3 10.52 0.86 2.53
N LYS A 4 10.37 1.98 1.82
CA LYS A 4 10.32 2.03 0.36
C LYS A 4 11.60 1.51 -0.29
N GLU A 5 12.75 1.94 0.22
CA GLU A 5 14.06 1.47 -0.27
C GLU A 5 14.24 -0.04 0.02
N PHE A 6 13.72 -0.53 1.14
CA PHE A 6 13.79 -1.95 1.49
C PHE A 6 12.97 -2.81 0.53
N ILE A 7 11.69 -2.48 0.32
CA ILE A 7 10.79 -3.22 -0.57
C ILE A 7 11.35 -3.26 -2.00
N ASN A 8 11.76 -2.11 -2.54
CA ASN A 8 12.30 -2.04 -3.91
C ASN A 8 13.55 -2.91 -4.07
N ARG A 9 14.43 -2.95 -3.06
CA ARG A 9 15.62 -3.80 -3.07
C ARG A 9 15.28 -5.28 -2.96
N VAL A 10 14.34 -5.67 -2.09
CA VAL A 10 13.97 -7.08 -1.90
C VAL A 10 13.22 -7.65 -3.11
N SER A 11 12.40 -6.83 -3.77
CA SER A 11 11.64 -7.24 -4.95
C SER A 11 12.40 -7.04 -6.27
N ASN A 12 13.61 -6.49 -6.23
CA ASN A 12 14.37 -6.03 -7.40
C ASN A 12 13.52 -5.15 -8.34
N SER A 13 12.61 -4.35 -7.77
CA SER A 13 11.71 -3.49 -8.54
C SER A 13 12.45 -2.21 -8.95
N GLN A 14 12.25 -1.79 -10.19
CA GLN A 14 12.71 -0.49 -10.69
C GLN A 14 11.71 0.64 -10.37
N GLU A 15 10.52 0.29 -9.84
CA GLU A 15 9.45 1.21 -9.50
C GLU A 15 9.00 1.02 -8.05
N ASP A 16 8.55 2.10 -7.39
CA ASP A 16 7.86 2.04 -6.11
C ASP A 16 6.43 1.51 -6.32
N ILE A 17 6.30 0.18 -6.30
CA ILE A 17 5.03 -0.51 -6.57
C ILE A 17 3.95 -0.14 -5.56
N LEU A 18 4.34 0.13 -4.30
CA LEU A 18 3.42 0.55 -3.25
C LEU A 18 2.87 1.94 -3.59
N GLN A 19 3.72 2.90 -3.90
CA GLN A 19 3.28 4.23 -4.31
C GLN A 19 2.35 4.16 -5.53
N ARG A 20 2.73 3.38 -6.55
CA ARG A 20 1.93 3.24 -7.77
C ARG A 20 0.53 2.69 -7.48
N LEU A 21 0.40 1.73 -6.58
CA LEU A 21 -0.90 1.21 -6.16
C LEU A 21 -1.73 2.26 -5.40
N LEU A 22 -1.11 2.98 -4.45
CA LEU A 22 -1.80 4.01 -3.67
C LEU A 22 -2.25 5.18 -4.57
N ASP A 23 -1.46 5.54 -5.58
CA ASP A 23 -1.80 6.56 -6.58
C ASP A 23 -3.00 6.15 -7.43
N ILE A 24 -3.09 4.86 -7.81
CA ILE A 24 -4.26 4.31 -8.52
C ILE A 24 -5.52 4.45 -7.66
N LEU A 25 -5.47 4.04 -6.39
CA LEU A 25 -6.61 4.16 -5.47
C LEU A 25 -7.04 5.62 -5.28
N HIS A 26 -6.06 6.52 -5.11
CA HIS A 26 -6.30 7.96 -5.00
C HIS A 26 -6.95 8.53 -6.26
N THR A 27 -6.41 8.18 -7.44
CA THR A 27 -6.93 8.64 -8.75
C THR A 27 -8.35 8.15 -9.00
N MET A 28 -8.66 6.91 -8.60
CA MET A 28 -9.99 6.33 -8.68
C MET A 28 -10.96 6.88 -7.62
N LYS A 29 -10.48 7.71 -6.69
CA LYS A 29 -11.24 8.20 -5.52
C LYS A 29 -11.85 7.05 -4.71
N ILE A 30 -11.10 5.96 -4.59
CA ILE A 30 -11.48 4.83 -3.73
C ILE A 30 -10.89 5.12 -2.36
N ASP A 31 -11.76 5.26 -1.37
CA ASP A 31 -11.33 5.37 0.02
C ASP A 31 -10.72 4.04 0.49
N TYR A 32 -9.54 4.13 1.10
CA TYR A 32 -8.83 2.97 1.61
C TYR A 32 -8.10 3.29 2.92
N CYS A 33 -7.74 2.25 3.65
CA CYS A 33 -6.87 2.33 4.82
C CYS A 33 -5.81 1.23 4.74
N VAL A 34 -4.53 1.61 4.82
CA VAL A 34 -3.43 0.65 4.97
C VAL A 34 -3.44 0.12 6.39
N ILE A 35 -3.42 -1.21 6.54
CA ILE A 35 -3.41 -1.89 7.84
C ILE A 35 -2.26 -2.91 7.92
N GLY A 36 -2.10 -3.58 9.06
CA GLY A 36 -1.09 -4.63 9.24
C GLY A 36 0.34 -4.10 9.41
N GLY A 37 1.33 -4.94 9.07
CA GLY A 37 2.75 -4.67 9.34
C GLY A 37 3.27 -3.39 8.69
N LEU A 38 2.96 -3.16 7.41
CA LEU A 38 3.36 -1.93 6.71
C LEU A 38 2.66 -0.68 7.28
N ALA A 39 1.44 -0.79 7.81
CA ALA A 39 0.77 0.36 8.43
C ALA A 39 1.44 0.80 9.74
N VAL A 40 1.99 -0.15 10.48
CA VAL A 40 2.70 0.11 11.73
C VAL A 40 3.94 0.98 11.49
N ASN A 41 4.59 0.85 10.32
CA ASN A 41 5.76 1.65 9.93
C ASN A 41 5.52 3.16 9.85
N ALA A 42 4.26 3.61 9.82
CA ALA A 42 3.93 5.03 9.95
C ALA A 42 4.15 5.59 11.37
N TYR A 43 4.29 4.73 12.38
CA TYR A 43 4.31 5.12 13.80
C TYR A 43 5.53 4.59 14.58
N VAL A 44 6.29 3.64 14.04
CA VAL A 44 7.43 3.01 14.73
C VAL A 44 8.64 2.85 13.80
N GLU A 45 9.75 2.35 14.33
CA GLU A 45 10.91 1.97 13.51
C GLU A 45 10.54 0.91 12.46
N PRO A 46 11.16 0.93 11.26
CA PRO A 46 10.73 0.10 10.14
C PRO A 46 10.73 -1.41 10.47
N VAL A 47 9.55 -2.02 10.36
CA VAL A 47 9.32 -3.45 10.40
C VAL A 47 9.24 -3.98 8.98
N VAL A 48 9.94 -5.08 8.71
CA VAL A 48 9.89 -5.76 7.42
C VAL A 48 8.60 -6.57 7.31
N SER A 49 7.74 -6.24 6.33
CA SER A 49 6.60 -7.05 5.91
C SER A 49 6.76 -7.46 4.45
N LEU A 50 6.27 -8.65 4.10
CA LEU A 50 6.31 -9.19 2.73
C LEU A 50 5.06 -8.81 1.92
N ASP A 51 4.01 -8.39 2.61
CA ASP A 51 2.66 -8.19 2.12
C ASP A 51 2.15 -6.78 2.44
N LEU A 52 1.18 -6.33 1.65
CA LEU A 52 0.41 -5.12 1.89
C LEU A 52 -1.03 -5.51 2.22
N TYR A 53 -1.51 -5.08 3.40
CA TYR A 53 -2.90 -5.22 3.78
C TYR A 53 -3.64 -3.89 3.61
N LEU A 54 -4.78 -3.95 2.93
CA LEU A 54 -5.64 -2.81 2.67
C LEU A 54 -7.08 -3.15 3.06
N VAL A 55 -7.75 -2.19 3.71
CA VAL A 55 -9.21 -2.11 3.74
C VAL A 55 -9.62 -1.13 2.65
N VAL A 56 -10.57 -1.51 1.81
CA VAL A 56 -11.10 -0.66 0.72
C VAL A 56 -12.60 -0.51 0.86
N ILE A 57 -13.12 0.68 0.58
CA ILE A 57 -14.56 0.90 0.48
C ILE A 57 -15.02 0.47 -0.92
N ALA A 58 -15.74 -0.64 -0.98
CA ALA A 58 -16.39 -1.11 -2.19
C ALA A 58 -17.86 -0.69 -2.19
N ASN A 59 -18.22 0.29 -3.02
CA ASN A 59 -19.62 0.54 -3.33
C ASN A 59 -20.08 -0.51 -4.33
N PHE A 60 -21.09 -1.30 -3.98
CA PHE A 60 -21.83 -2.08 -4.98
C PHE A 60 -22.50 -1.09 -5.93
N ALA A 61 -22.04 -1.03 -7.18
CA ALA A 61 -22.78 -0.37 -8.24
C ALA A 61 -24.03 -1.23 -8.53
N ASN A 62 -25.15 -0.92 -7.88
CA ASN A 62 -26.46 -1.41 -8.33
C ASN A 62 -26.81 -0.67 -9.62
N ASN A 63 -26.24 -1.11 -10.74
CA ASN A 63 -26.64 -0.75 -12.10
C ASN A 63 -26.63 -2.00 -12.99
N LEU A 64 -27.46 -2.99 -12.62
CA LEU A 64 -27.98 -4.01 -13.51
C LEU A 64 -29.51 -3.94 -13.46
#